data_AF-A0A3D4FEU2-F1
#
_entry.id   AF-A0A3D4FEU2-F1
#
_cell.length_a   1.000
_cell.length_b   1.000
_cell.length_c   1.000
_cell.angle_alpha   90.00
_cell.angle_beta   90.00
_cell.angle_gamma   90.00
#
_symmetry.space_group_name_H-M   'P 1'
#
loop_
_entity.id
_entity.type
_entity.pdbx_description
1 polymer ?
#
loop_
_entity_poly.entity_id
_entity_poly.type
_entity_poly.pdbx_seq_one_letter_code
_entity_poly.pdbx_strand_id
1 'polypeptide(L)'
;EDNLSIQVHPNNEYARAVENENGKSELWYILKAEEGSNIILGNRACSKEEFKSGVISGDLEKYLNIIKVKEGEAYYVNAGLLHAIGNGIVLVEIQQSSDVT
;
A
#
# COMPACT_ATOMS: atom_id res chain seq x y z
N GLU A 1 15.36 9.18 -5.42
CA GLU A 1 13.90 9.07 -5.44
C GLU A 1 13.44 8.74 -4.04
N ASP A 2 12.32 9.33 -3.62
CA ASP A 2 11.74 9.16 -2.29
C ASP A 2 10.67 8.06 -2.31
N ASN A 3 10.28 7.57 -1.13
CA ASN A 3 9.18 6.60 -1.01
C ASN A 3 7.86 7.22 -1.47
N LEU A 4 6.99 6.42 -2.08
CA LEU A 4 5.62 6.84 -2.34
C LEU A 4 4.83 6.96 -1.03
N SER A 5 3.75 7.74 -1.06
CA SER A 5 2.87 7.94 0.10
C SER A 5 2.26 6.62 0.58
N ILE A 6 1.99 6.53 1.88
CA ILE A 6 1.17 5.46 2.45
C ILE A 6 -0.30 5.69 2.07
N GLN A 7 -0.93 4.68 1.49
CA GLN A 7 -2.25 4.76 0.87
C GLN A 7 -3.17 3.62 1.32
N VAL A 8 -4.48 3.79 1.12
CA VAL A 8 -5.48 2.72 1.31
C VAL A 8 -6.65 2.93 0.36
N HIS A 9 -6.73 2.08 -0.65
CA HIS A 9 -7.78 2.19 -1.65
C HIS A 9 -9.12 1.60 -1.15
N PRO A 10 -10.25 2.28 -1.36
CA PRO A 10 -11.56 1.77 -0.95
C PRO A 10 -12.02 0.57 -1.77
N ASN A 11 -12.90 -0.23 -1.18
CA ASN A 11 -13.63 -1.28 -1.89
C ASN A 11 -14.79 -0.69 -2.73
N ASN A 12 -15.44 -1.52 -3.56
CA ASN A 12 -16.54 -1.07 -4.41
C ASN A 12 -17.74 -0.48 -3.63
N GLU A 13 -18.03 -0.99 -2.44
CA GLU A 13 -19.16 -0.49 -1.65
C GLU A 13 -18.92 0.95 -1.20
N TYR A 14 -17.77 1.21 -0.58
CA TYR A 14 -17.41 2.54 -0.12
C TYR A 14 -17.18 3.51 -1.28
N ALA A 15 -16.41 3.10 -2.31
CA ALA A 15 -16.09 3.95 -3.45
C ALA A 15 -17.35 4.41 -4.21
N ARG A 16 -18.34 3.53 -4.40
CA ARG A 16 -19.59 3.91 -5.08
C ARG A 16 -20.46 4.81 -4.22
N ALA A 17 -20.46 4.60 -2.91
CA ALA A 17 -21.28 5.38 -1.99
C ALA A 17 -20.73 6.79 -1.74
N VAL A 18 -19.40 6.95 -1.75
CA VAL A 18 -18.73 8.19 -1.31
C VAL A 18 -18.02 8.92 -2.46
N GLU A 19 -17.34 8.17 -3.33
CA GLU A 19 -16.43 8.72 -4.36
C GLU A 19 -17.05 8.70 -5.76
N ASN A 20 -18.24 8.09 -5.92
CA ASN A 20 -18.90 7.88 -7.20
C ASN A 20 -18.01 7.13 -8.22
N GLU A 21 -17.17 6.21 -7.72
CA GLU A 21 -16.23 5.42 -8.51
C GLU A 21 -16.28 3.93 -8.11
N ASN A 22 -15.61 3.06 -8.87
CA ASN A 22 -15.38 1.68 -8.41
C ASN A 22 -14.22 1.65 -7.39
N GLY A 23 -14.19 0.61 -6.57
CA GLY A 23 -13.04 0.35 -5.70
C GLY A 23 -11.80 -0.05 -6.50
N LYS A 24 -10.67 -0.10 -5.80
CA LYS A 24 -9.36 -0.31 -6.44
C LYS A 24 -8.55 -1.37 -5.68
N SER A 25 -8.54 -2.58 -6.23
CA SER A 25 -7.54 -3.61 -5.94
C SER A 25 -6.47 -3.61 -7.04
N GLU A 26 -5.27 -4.03 -6.69
CA GLU A 26 -4.10 -3.97 -7.56
C GLU A 26 -3.27 -5.26 -7.49
N LEU A 27 -2.48 -5.48 -8.54
CA LEU A 27 -1.43 -6.48 -8.59
C LEU A 27 -0.12 -5.79 -8.98
N TRP A 28 0.88 -5.91 -8.12
CA TRP A 28 2.23 -5.43 -8.37
C TRP A 28 3.12 -6.58 -8.79
N TYR A 29 3.86 -6.41 -9.88
CA TYR A 29 4.91 -7.32 -10.33
C TYR A 29 6.25 -6.59 -10.37
N ILE A 30 7.21 -7.04 -9.56
CA ILE A 30 8.49 -6.35 -9.40
C ILE A 30 9.40 -6.65 -10.60
N LEU A 31 9.64 -5.64 -11.43
CA LEU A 31 10.57 -5.72 -12.57
C LEU A 31 12.03 -5.54 -12.15
N LYS A 32 12.28 -4.74 -11.11
CA LYS A 32 13.61 -4.50 -10.55
C LYS A 32 13.49 -4.01 -9.11
N ALA A 33 14.39 -4.44 -8.24
CA ALA A 33 14.52 -3.93 -6.88
C ALA A 33 16.01 -3.74 -6.54
N GLU A 34 16.37 -2.57 -6.00
CA GLU A 34 17.71 -2.34 -5.43
C GLU A 34 17.89 -3.09 -4.11
N GLU A 35 19.14 -3.28 -3.69
CA GLU A 35 19.43 -3.96 -2.43
C GLU A 35 18.81 -3.19 -1.25
N GLY A 36 17.96 -3.86 -0.47
CA GLY A 36 17.24 -3.25 0.64
C GLY A 36 15.91 -2.58 0.27
N SER A 37 15.53 -2.54 -1.01
CA SER A 37 14.20 -2.09 -1.43
C SER A 37 13.10 -2.91 -0.76
N ASN A 38 12.04 -2.21 -0.38
CA ASN A 38 10.93 -2.77 0.37
C ASN A 38 9.62 -2.10 -0.02
N ILE A 39 8.52 -2.81 0.23
CA ILE A 39 7.17 -2.29 0.13
C ILE A 39 6.51 -2.35 1.51
N ILE A 40 5.48 -1.54 1.71
CA ILE A 40 4.57 -1.67 2.84
C ILE A 40 3.33 -2.40 2.33
N LEU A 41 2.97 -3.51 2.99
CA LEU A 41 1.74 -4.25 2.70
C LEU A 41 1.05 -4.66 4.01
N GLY A 42 0.06 -3.88 4.38
CA GLY A 42 -0.69 -3.98 5.62
C GLY A 42 0.01 -3.35 6.81
N ASN A 43 -0.61 -3.53 7.97
CA ASN A 43 -0.08 -3.12 9.26
C ASN A 43 0.13 -4.34 10.16
N ARG A 44 1.04 -4.21 11.11
CA ARG A 44 1.20 -5.14 12.23
C ARG A 44 0.00 -5.05 13.16
N ALA A 45 -0.19 -6.07 13.98
CA ALA A 45 -1.26 -6.10 14.96
C ALA A 45 -1.20 -4.89 15.90
N CYS A 46 -2.22 -4.04 15.84
CA CYS A 46 -2.43 -2.91 16.74
C CYS A 46 -3.92 -2.57 16.79
N SER A 47 -4.34 -1.89 17.86
CA SER A 47 -5.66 -1.26 17.93
C SER A 47 -5.74 -0.03 17.02
N LYS A 48 -6.97 0.40 16.75
CA LYS A 48 -7.24 1.63 15.99
C LYS A 48 -6.69 2.86 16.71
N GLU A 49 -6.78 2.87 18.03
CA GLU A 49 -6.31 3.94 18.91
C GLU A 49 -4.79 4.05 18.90
N GLU A 50 -4.08 2.93 18.97
CA GLU A 50 -2.61 2.88 18.84
C GLU A 50 -2.15 3.37 17.48
N PHE A 51 -2.79 2.88 16.40
CA PHE A 51 -2.45 3.30 15.05
C PHE A 51 -2.65 4.80 14.88
N LYS A 52 -3.80 5.33 15.33
CA LYS A 52 -4.12 6.77 15.30
C LYS A 52 -3.10 7.58 16.11
N SER A 53 -2.70 7.09 17.28
CA SER A 53 -1.67 7.73 18.10
C SER A 53 -0.33 7.80 17.36
N GLY A 54 0.08 6.70 16.72
CA GLY A 54 1.29 6.64 15.89
C GLY A 54 1.27 7.64 14.73
N VAL A 55 0.13 7.80 14.05
CA VAL A 55 -0.03 8.83 13.00
C VAL A 55 0.18 10.23 13.57
N ILE A 56 -0.46 10.55 14.70
CA ILE A 56 -0.39 11.89 15.32
C ILE A 56 1.03 12.19 15.85
N SER A 57 1.71 11.19 16.43
CA SER A 57 3.05 11.36 17.00
C SER A 57 4.18 11.24 15.97
N GLY A 58 3.88 10.87 14.72
CA GLY A 58 4.90 10.61 13.68
C GLY A 58 5.66 9.29 13.86
N ASP A 59 5.17 8.39 14.72
CA ASP A 59 5.78 7.09 15.04
C ASP A 59 4.93 5.96 14.44
N LEU A 60 4.56 6.12 13.17
CA LEU A 60 3.71 5.18 12.44
C LEU A 60 4.48 3.93 11.99
N GLU A 61 5.78 4.08 11.71
CA GLU A 61 6.61 3.07 11.07
C GLU A 61 6.61 1.73 11.83
N LYS A 62 6.59 1.77 13.17
CA LYS A 62 6.55 0.56 14.01
C LYS A 62 5.28 -0.31 13.81
N TYR A 63 4.21 0.29 13.30
CA TYR A 63 2.95 -0.38 13.00
C TYR A 63 2.87 -0.86 11.54
N LEU A 64 3.79 -0.48 10.67
CA LEU A 64 3.75 -0.86 9.26
C LEU A 64 4.32 -2.27 9.05
N ASN A 65 3.74 -3.03 8.14
CA ASN A 65 4.28 -4.30 7.71
C ASN A 65 5.19 -4.09 6.49
N ILE A 66 6.50 -4.00 6.75
CA ILE A 66 7.53 -3.77 5.73
C ILE A 66 8.02 -5.12 5.20
N ILE A 67 7.96 -5.30 3.89
CA ILE A 67 8.35 -6.51 3.17
C ILE A 67 9.50 -6.17 2.22
N LYS A 68 10.65 -6.83 2.38
CA LYS A 68 11.73 -6.75 1.38
C LYS A 68 11.31 -7.47 0.12
N VAL A 69 11.59 -6.87 -1.03
CA VAL A 69 11.17 -7.39 -2.33
C VAL A 69 12.37 -7.70 -3.21
N LYS A 70 12.15 -8.56 -4.21
CA LYS A 70 13.11 -8.96 -5.22
C LYS A 70 12.46 -8.96 -6.59
N GLU A 71 13.30 -8.84 -7.62
CA GLU A 71 12.88 -8.99 -9.01
C GLU A 71 12.16 -10.32 -9.24
N GLY A 72 11.03 -10.26 -9.95
CA GLY A 72 10.19 -11.41 -10.28
C GLY A 72 9.11 -11.76 -9.26
N GLU A 73 9.06 -11.09 -8.11
CA GLU A 73 8.00 -11.29 -7.11
C GLU A 73 6.70 -10.57 -7.51
N ALA A 74 5.57 -11.15 -7.10
CA ALA A 74 4.24 -10.60 -7.34
C ALA A 74 3.47 -10.44 -6.03
N TYR A 75 2.78 -9.31 -5.88
CA TYR A 75 2.02 -8.97 -4.70
C TYR A 75 0.62 -8.51 -5.09
N TYR A 76 -0.38 -9.12 -4.48
CA TYR A 76 -1.77 -8.72 -4.66
C TYR A 76 -2.18 -7.79 -3.52
N VAL A 77 -2.65 -6.59 -3.88
CA VAL A 77 -3.07 -5.54 -2.97
C VAL A 77 -4.60 -5.48 -2.99
N ASN A 78 -5.23 -6.11 -2.00
CA ASN A 78 -6.67 -6.03 -1.85
C ASN A 78 -7.11 -4.61 -1.49
N ALA A 79 -8.22 -4.15 -2.05
CA ALA A 79 -8.88 -2.94 -1.57
C ALA A 79 -9.11 -2.99 -0.04
N GLY A 80 -8.82 -1.89 0.64
CA GLY A 80 -8.83 -1.74 2.09
C GLY A 80 -7.51 -2.12 2.78
N LEU A 81 -6.53 -2.65 2.05
CA LEU A 81 -5.20 -2.91 2.58
C LEU A 81 -4.35 -1.63 2.54
N LEU A 82 -3.77 -1.25 3.66
CA LEU A 82 -2.78 -0.16 3.71
C LEU A 82 -1.51 -0.57 2.98
N HIS A 83 -0.97 0.29 2.11
CA HIS A 83 0.21 -0.06 1.31
C HIS A 83 1.03 1.16 0.89
N ALA A 84 2.28 0.92 0.47
CA ALA A 84 3.16 1.91 -0.16
C ALA A 84 4.29 1.21 -0.92
N ILE A 85 4.80 1.84 -1.97
CA ILE A 85 5.98 1.39 -2.71
C ILE A 85 7.19 2.18 -2.21
N GLY A 86 8.21 1.47 -1.72
CA GLY A 86 9.48 2.09 -1.33
C GLY A 86 10.38 2.42 -2.52
N ASN A 87 11.44 3.16 -2.25
CA ASN A 87 12.40 3.57 -3.28
C ASN A 87 13.20 2.41 -3.91
N GLY A 88 13.78 2.66 -5.08
CA GLY A 88 14.62 1.70 -5.80
C GLY A 88 13.85 0.54 -6.44
N ILE A 89 12.52 0.65 -6.57
CA ILE A 89 11.65 -0.35 -7.17
C ILE A 89 11.16 0.13 -8.53
N VAL A 90 11.28 -0.73 -9.54
CA VAL A 90 10.55 -0.62 -10.80
C VAL A 90 9.56 -1.78 -10.85
N LEU A 91 8.28 -1.49 -11.07
CA LEU A 91 7.23 -2.51 -11.09
C LEU A 91 6.20 -2.27 -12.19
N VAL A 92 5.46 -3.32 -12.54
CA VAL A 92 4.20 -3.22 -13.27
C VAL A 92 3.06 -3.24 -12.28
N GLU A 93 2.18 -2.26 -12.37
CA GLU A 93 0.93 -2.19 -11.62
C GLU A 93 -0.25 -2.51 -12.54
N ILE A 94 -1.01 -3.53 -12.19
CA ILE A 94 -2.27 -3.89 -12.85
C ILE A 94 -3.37 -3.62 -11.85
N GLN A 95 -4.22 -2.63 -12.12
CA GLN A 95 -5.26 -2.17 -11.21
C GLN A 95 -6.65 -2.24 -11.85
N GLN A 96 -7.69 -2.19 -11.00
CA GLN A 96 -9.02 -1.87 -11.49
C GLN A 96 -9.02 -0.49 -12.17
N SER A 97 -9.88 -0.30 -13.17
CA SER A 97 -10.06 0.99 -13.85
C SER A 97 -10.74 2.00 -12.91
N SER A 98 -9.98 2.51 -11.95
CA SER A 98 -10.35 3.47 -10.92
C SER A 98 -9.10 4.26 -10.50
N ASP A 99 -9.27 5.54 -10.19
CA ASP A 99 -8.19 6.45 -9.75
C ASP A 99 -8.31 6.82 -8.25
N VAL A 100 -9.33 6.29 -7.57
CA VAL A 100 -9.55 6.53 -6.14
C VAL A 100 -8.38 6.04 -5.29
N THR A 101 -7.84 6.93 -4.45
CA THR A 101 -6.70 6.64 -3.56
C THR A 101 -7.05 6.71 -2.10
#